data_AF-U9T7M1-F1
#
_entry.id   AF-U9T7M1-F1
#
_cell.length_a   1.000
_cell.length_b   1.000
_cell.length_c   1.000
_cell.angle_alpha   90.00
_cell.angle_beta   90.00
_cell.angle_gamma   90.00
#
_symmetry.space_group_name_H-M   'P 1'
#
loop_
_entity.id
_entity.type
_entity.pdbx_description
1 polymer ?
#
loop_
_entity_poly.entity_id
_entity_poly.type
_entity_poly.pdbx_seq_one_letter_code
_entity_poly.pdbx_strand_id
1 'polypeptide(L)'
;QLYKQVTNHTAQSWADSFVKELIVSLNNKDQSNVTPYLDFKYLQKKYKAAKKRLLLFDYDGTLTPIVKIPSAAVPPSNLLEALGALTSDPNNSVWIVSGRDLTALETWLGSVKGLGFR
;
A
#
# COMPACT_ATOMS: atom_id res chain seq x y z
N GLN A 1 -10.60 34.04 22.69
CA GLN A 1 -10.98 32.61 22.66
C GLN A 1 -9.89 31.72 22.07
N LEU A 2 -9.15 32.14 21.03
CA LEU A 2 -8.02 31.39 20.43
C LEU A 2 -6.82 31.10 21.37
N TYR A 3 -6.51 31.98 22.31
CA TYR A 3 -5.38 31.82 23.24
C TYR A 3 -5.55 30.63 24.22
N LYS A 4 -6.78 30.37 24.68
CA LYS A 4 -7.09 29.25 25.60
C LYS A 4 -6.97 27.88 24.93
N GLN A 5 -7.11 27.79 23.61
CA GLN A 5 -6.96 26.52 22.88
C GLN A 5 -5.48 26.17 22.68
N VAL A 6 -4.62 27.15 22.39
CA VAL A 6 -3.17 26.93 22.25
C VAL A 6 -2.53 26.54 23.59
N THR A 7 -3.02 27.06 24.71
CA THR A 7 -2.51 26.72 26.05
C THR A 7 -2.98 25.36 26.59
N ASN A 8 -4.05 24.78 26.03
CA ASN A 8 -4.59 23.50 26.50
C ASN A 8 -4.07 22.28 25.69
N HIS A 9 -3.48 22.53 24.52
CA HIS A 9 -2.88 21.51 23.65
C HIS A 9 -1.39 21.79 23.46
N THR A 10 -0.63 21.80 24.55
CA THR A 10 0.83 22.00 24.53
C THR A 10 1.54 20.72 24.08
N ALA A 11 2.83 20.82 23.78
CA ALA A 11 3.69 19.65 23.55
C ALA A 11 3.61 18.63 24.71
N GLN A 12 3.36 19.11 25.93
CA GLN A 12 3.12 18.26 27.10
C GLN A 12 1.82 17.45 26.96
N SER A 13 0.71 18.07 26.56
CA SER A 13 -0.56 17.37 26.32
C SER A 13 -0.42 16.29 25.23
N TRP A 14 0.37 16.56 24.18
CA TRP A 14 0.69 15.57 23.16
C TRP A 14 1.57 14.44 23.70
N ALA A 15 2.63 14.76 24.46
CA ALA A 15 3.52 13.75 25.05
C ALA A 15 2.78 12.83 26.03
N ASP A 16 1.92 13.39 26.88
CA ASP A 16 1.12 12.62 27.82
C ASP A 16 0.11 11.71 27.11
N SER A 17 -0.49 12.19 26.02
CA SER A 17 -1.41 11.39 25.19
C SER A 17 -0.67 10.28 24.47
N PHE A 18 0.50 10.57 23.89
CA PHE A 18 1.34 9.60 23.21
C PHE A 18 1.81 8.48 24.14
N VAL A 19 2.29 8.82 25.35
CA VAL A 19 2.71 7.83 26.34
C VAL A 19 1.52 6.98 26.81
N LYS A 20 0.34 7.58 27.02
CA LYS A 20 -0.88 6.84 27.37
C LYS A 20 -1.27 5.86 26.27
N GLU A 21 -1.29 6.30 25.01
CA GLU A 21 -1.60 5.46 23.86
C GLU A 21 -0.58 4.33 23.69
N LEU A 22 0.71 4.62 23.92
CA LEU A 22 1.77 3.61 23.88
C LEU A 22 1.58 2.54 24.96
N ILE A 23 1.21 2.92 26.19
CA ILE A 23 0.92 1.98 27.28
C ILE A 23 -0.31 1.13 26.95
N VAL A 24 -1.38 1.74 26.41
CA VAL A 24 -2.58 1.01 25.96
C VAL A 24 -2.22 -0.01 24.88
N SER A 25 -1.39 0.38 23.91
CA SER A 25 -0.92 -0.50 22.84
C SER A 25 -0.07 -1.67 23.37
N LEU A 26 0.83 -1.41 24.32
CA LEU A 26 1.65 -2.45 24.95
C LEU A 26 0.85 -3.41 25.84
N ASN A 27 -0.28 -2.96 26.39
CA ASN A 27 -1.19 -3.79 27.17
C ASN A 27 -2.16 -4.61 26.27
N ASN A 28 -2.39 -4.18 25.03
CA ASN A 28 -3.14 -4.92 24.01
C ASN A 28 -2.25 -5.95 23.28
N LYS A 29 -1.43 -6.69 24.04
CA LYS A 29 -0.36 -7.54 23.49
C LYS A 29 -0.82 -8.81 22.76
N ASP A 30 -2.12 -9.11 22.70
CA ASP A 30 -2.64 -10.31 22.02
C ASP A 30 -3.87 -10.01 21.16
N GLN A 31 -3.66 -9.28 20.07
CA GLN A 31 -4.49 -9.44 18.87
C GLN A 31 -3.63 -9.81 17.65
N SER A 32 -2.55 -10.58 17.86
CA SER A 32 -1.94 -11.32 16.76
C SER A 32 -2.84 -12.50 16.39
N ASN A 33 -4.05 -12.22 15.94
CA ASN A 33 -4.73 -13.16 15.07
C ASN A 33 -3.80 -13.29 13.86
N VAL A 34 -3.12 -14.43 13.76
CA VAL A 34 -2.26 -14.73 12.61
C VAL A 34 -3.12 -14.52 11.38
N THR A 35 -2.76 -13.55 10.54
CA THR A 35 -3.46 -13.31 9.29
C THR A 35 -3.39 -14.60 8.49
N PRO A 36 -4.53 -15.26 8.20
CA PRO A 36 -4.50 -16.50 7.45
C PRO A 36 -3.94 -16.22 6.07
N TYR A 37 -3.31 -17.23 5.48
CA TYR A 37 -2.86 -17.15 4.10
C TYR A 37 -4.03 -16.81 3.17
N LEU A 38 -3.73 -16.09 2.10
CA LEU A 38 -4.70 -15.72 1.09
C LEU A 38 -5.33 -16.96 0.46
N ASP A 39 -6.65 -17.12 0.60
CA ASP A 39 -7.40 -18.17 -0.09
C ASP A 39 -7.54 -17.80 -1.58
N PHE A 40 -6.65 -18.36 -2.38
CA PHE A 40 -6.64 -18.16 -3.83
C PHE A 40 -7.92 -18.63 -4.52
N LYS A 41 -8.58 -19.70 -4.03
CA LYS A 41 -9.82 -20.20 -4.65
C LYS A 41 -10.94 -19.21 -4.42
N TYR A 42 -11.05 -18.70 -3.19
CA TYR A 42 -12.02 -17.67 -2.85
C TYR A 42 -11.77 -16.39 -3.65
N LEU A 43 -10.53 -15.91 -3.70
CA LEU A 43 -10.14 -14.73 -4.48
C LEU A 43 -10.48 -14.90 -5.96
N GLN A 44 -10.11 -16.02 -6.58
CA GLN A 44 -10.39 -16.29 -8.00
C GLN A 44 -11.90 -16.32 -8.28
N LYS A 45 -12.70 -16.92 -7.40
CA LYS A 45 -14.16 -16.94 -7.52
C LYS A 45 -14.73 -15.53 -7.47
N LYS A 46 -14.29 -14.70 -6.51
CA LYS A 46 -14.75 -13.31 -6.37
C LYS A 46 -14.28 -12.43 -7.52
N TYR A 47 -13.03 -12.59 -7.96
CA TYR A 47 -12.46 -11.90 -9.11
C TYR A 47 -13.30 -12.19 -10.37
N LYS A 48 -13.53 -13.46 -10.70
CA LYS A 48 -14.30 -13.84 -11.90
C LYS A 48 -15.76 -13.34 -11.87
N ALA A 49 -16.38 -13.29 -10.69
CA ALA A 49 -17.75 -12.81 -10.54
C ALA A 49 -17.90 -11.28 -10.57
N ALA A 50 -16.84 -10.54 -10.25
CA ALA A 50 -16.87 -9.08 -10.21
C ALA A 50 -16.89 -8.47 -11.61
N LYS A 51 -17.78 -7.48 -11.81
CA LYS A 51 -17.92 -6.70 -13.05
C LYS A 51 -17.04 -5.44 -13.11
N LYS A 52 -16.54 -5.01 -11.95
CA LYS A 52 -15.59 -3.89 -11.80
C LYS A 52 -14.63 -4.25 -10.68
N ARG A 53 -13.33 -4.10 -10.90
CA ARG A 53 -12.28 -4.54 -9.98
C ARG A 53 -11.27 -3.42 -9.80
N LEU A 54 -11.08 -3.00 -8.55
CA LEU A 54 -9.99 -2.10 -8.19
C LEU A 54 -8.85 -2.93 -7.61
N LEU A 55 -7.70 -2.90 -8.27
CA LEU A 55 -6.50 -3.61 -7.85
C LEU A 55 -5.46 -2.58 -7.43
N LEU A 56 -5.11 -2.59 -6.13
CA LEU A 56 -4.14 -1.68 -5.54
C LEU A 56 -2.92 -2.49 -5.13
N PHE A 57 -1.76 -2.16 -5.69
CA PHE A 57 -0.51 -2.83 -5.36
C PHE A 57 0.46 -1.84 -4.75
N ASP A 58 1.01 -2.21 -3.60
CA ASP A 58 2.24 -1.59 -3.11
C ASP A 58 3.42 -2.03 -3.99
N TYR A 59 4.47 -1.21 -4.08
CA TYR A 59 5.62 -1.52 -4.92
C TYR A 59 6.75 -2.18 -4.11
N ASP A 60 7.32 -1.46 -3.16
CA ASP A 60 8.52 -1.86 -2.44
C ASP A 60 8.24 -2.90 -1.36
N GLY A 61 8.85 -4.08 -1.49
CA GLY A 61 8.59 -5.22 -0.60
C GLY A 61 7.33 -6.01 -0.94
N THR A 62 6.57 -5.59 -1.96
CA THR A 62 5.40 -6.31 -2.46
C THR A 62 5.62 -6.83 -3.87
N LEU A 63 5.81 -5.95 -4.86
CA LEU A 63 6.05 -6.33 -6.26
C LEU A 63 7.53 -6.49 -6.59
N THR A 64 8.39 -5.80 -5.84
CA THR A 64 9.85 -5.92 -5.94
C THR A 64 10.44 -6.14 -4.55
N PRO A 65 11.50 -6.97 -4.39
CA PRO A 65 12.14 -7.16 -3.09
C PRO A 65 12.62 -5.83 -2.50
N ILE A 66 12.67 -5.74 -1.16
CA ILE A 66 13.27 -4.58 -0.50
C ILE A 66 14.78 -4.56 -0.82
N VAL A 67 15.20 -3.55 -1.56
CA VAL A 67 16.61 -3.34 -1.95
C VAL A 67 17.18 -2.11 -1.25
N LYS A 68 18.46 -2.16 -0.86
CA LYS A 68 19.15 -1.04 -0.22
C LYS A 68 19.38 0.14 -1.16
N ILE A 69 19.47 -0.13 -2.47
CA ILE A 69 19.74 0.88 -3.49
C ILE A 69 18.46 1.05 -4.32
N PRO A 70 17.79 2.23 -4.27
CA PRO A 70 16.54 2.46 -4.98
C PRO A 70 16.57 2.16 -6.48
N SER A 71 17.71 2.39 -7.15
CA SER A 71 17.89 2.12 -8.58
C SER A 71 18.01 0.64 -8.94
N ALA A 72 18.21 -0.26 -7.97
CA ALA A 72 18.26 -1.71 -8.18
C ALA A 72 16.88 -2.37 -8.15
N ALA A 73 15.82 -1.62 -7.83
CA ALA A 73 14.44 -2.12 -7.74
C ALA A 73 13.77 -2.28 -9.10
N VAL A 74 14.53 -2.63 -10.15
CA VAL A 74 14.01 -2.73 -11.52
C VAL A 74 13.00 -3.88 -11.57
N PRO A 75 11.78 -3.64 -12.11
CA PRO A 75 10.75 -4.67 -12.17
C PRO A 75 11.20 -5.81 -13.11
N PRO A 76 11.04 -7.08 -12.70
CA PRO A 76 11.35 -8.20 -13.57
C PRO A 76 10.34 -8.26 -14.73
N SER A 77 10.73 -8.87 -15.86
CA SER A 77 9.90 -8.89 -17.07
C SER A 77 8.53 -9.55 -16.85
N ASN A 78 8.48 -10.63 -16.07
CA ASN A 78 7.23 -11.32 -15.72
C ASN A 78 6.26 -10.43 -14.93
N LEU A 79 6.75 -9.46 -14.16
CA LEU A 79 5.90 -8.49 -13.46
C LEU A 79 5.25 -7.55 -14.47
N LEU A 80 6.00 -7.04 -15.44
CA LEU A 80 5.47 -6.16 -16.49
C LEU A 80 4.41 -6.88 -17.33
N GLU A 81 4.66 -8.14 -17.69
CA GLU A 81 3.69 -8.98 -18.40
C GLU A 81 2.41 -9.21 -17.59
N ALA A 82 2.54 -9.51 -16.29
CA ALA A 82 1.40 -9.71 -15.41
C ALA A 82 0.56 -8.43 -15.26
N LEU A 83 1.21 -7.27 -15.07
CA LEU A 83 0.54 -5.98 -15.00
C LEU A 83 -0.15 -5.66 -16.33
N GLY A 84 0.50 -5.91 -17.46
CA GLY A 84 -0.09 -5.74 -18.80
C GLY A 84 -1.32 -6.62 -19.03
N ALA A 85 -1.28 -7.88 -18.58
CA ALA A 85 -2.44 -8.76 -18.64
C ALA A 85 -3.59 -8.24 -17.76
N LEU A 86 -3.29 -7.75 -16.55
CA LEU A 86 -4.30 -7.18 -15.67
C LEU A 86 -4.92 -5.89 -16.21
N THR A 87 -4.13 -4.99 -16.80
CA THR A 87 -4.65 -3.72 -17.35
C THR A 87 -5.37 -3.91 -18.68
N SER A 88 -5.12 -5.03 -19.39
CA SER A 88 -5.84 -5.36 -20.63
C SER A 88 -7.31 -5.74 -20.43
N ASP A 89 -7.71 -6.15 -19.22
CA ASP A 89 -9.12 -6.41 -18.90
C ASP A 89 -9.81 -5.08 -18.58
N PRO A 90 -10.79 -4.63 -19.39
CA PRO A 90 -11.46 -3.34 -19.21
C PRO A 90 -12.27 -3.25 -17.90
N ASN A 91 -12.52 -4.37 -17.23
CA ASN A 91 -13.19 -4.39 -15.92
C ASN A 91 -12.22 -4.10 -14.77
N ASN A 92 -10.91 -4.03 -15.03
CA ASN A 92 -9.89 -3.77 -14.04
C ASN A 92 -9.45 -2.30 -14.07
N SER A 93 -9.35 -1.71 -12.88
CA SER A 93 -8.62 -0.48 -12.63
C SER A 93 -7.42 -0.85 -11.76
N VAL A 94 -6.23 -0.76 -12.33
CA VAL A 94 -4.98 -1.20 -11.69
C VAL A 94 -4.15 0.01 -11.29
N TRP A 95 -3.75 0.05 -10.03
CA TRP A 95 -3.00 1.16 -9.46
C TRP A 95 -1.80 0.66 -8.66
N ILE A 96 -0.67 1.32 -8.88
CA ILE A 96 0.49 1.25 -8.00
C ILE A 96 0.37 2.36 -6.97
N VAL A 97 0.44 2.01 -5.69
CA VAL A 97 0.48 2.92 -4.56
C VAL A 97 1.87 2.80 -3.96
N SER A 98 2.72 3.82 -4.10
CA SER A 98 4.11 3.73 -3.67
C SER A 98 4.58 5.04 -3.06
N GLY A 99 5.52 4.96 -2.12
CA GLY A 99 6.20 6.15 -1.59
C GLY A 99 7.27 6.71 -2.53
N ARG A 100 7.50 6.09 -3.69
CA ARG A 100 8.51 6.53 -4.66
C ARG A 100 8.02 7.71 -5.49
N ASP A 101 8.98 8.51 -5.96
CA ASP A 101 8.73 9.60 -6.89
C ASP A 101 8.04 9.07 -8.16
N LEU A 102 7.02 9.81 -8.62
CA LEU A 102 6.25 9.47 -9.81
C LEU A 102 7.13 9.21 -11.04
N THR A 103 8.17 10.02 -11.23
CA THR A 103 9.12 9.90 -12.35
C THR A 103 9.87 8.57 -12.35
N ALA A 104 10.20 8.03 -11.18
CA ALA A 104 10.83 6.72 -11.06
C ALA A 104 9.87 5.59 -11.46
N LEU A 105 8.62 5.66 -11.00
CA LEU A 105 7.58 4.70 -11.34
C LEU A 105 7.25 4.73 -12.84
N GLU A 106 7.13 5.92 -13.43
CA GLU A 106 6.91 6.09 -14.87
C GLU A 106 8.09 5.53 -15.68
N THR A 107 9.33 5.73 -15.23
CA THR A 107 10.52 5.19 -15.90
C THR A 107 10.50 3.66 -15.94
N TRP A 108 10.06 3.00 -14.87
CA TRP A 108 10.09 1.54 -14.76
C TRP A 108 8.84 0.84 -15.29
N LEU A 109 7.67 1.44 -15.07
CA LEU A 109 6.37 0.81 -15.31
C LEU A 109 5.55 1.55 -16.38
N GLY A 110 5.99 2.70 -16.87
CA GLY A 110 5.26 3.51 -17.86
C GLY A 110 5.08 2.84 -19.22
N SER A 111 5.80 1.75 -19.48
CA SER A 111 5.56 0.88 -20.65
C SER A 111 4.23 0.13 -20.57
N VAL A 112 3.69 -0.07 -19.35
CA VAL A 112 2.40 -0.75 -19.12
C VAL A 112 1.26 0.24 -19.28
N LYS A 113 0.54 0.12 -20.40
CA LYS A 113 -0.62 0.98 -20.68
C LYS A 113 -1.77 0.69 -19.72
N GLY A 114 -2.47 1.74 -19.31
CA GLY A 114 -3.65 1.67 -18.44
C GLY A 114 -3.35 1.50 -16.94
N LEU A 115 -2.07 1.58 -16.55
CA LEU A 115 -1.65 1.55 -15.15
C LEU A 115 -1.72 2.95 -14.53
N GLY A 116 -2.36 3.07 -13.36
CA GLY A 116 -2.37 4.29 -12.55
C GLY A 116 -1.23 4.31 -11.53
N PHE A 117 -0.75 5.51 -11.20
CA PHE A 117 0.28 5.74 -10.18
C PHE A 117 -0.25 6.69 -9.10
N ARG A 118 0.03 6.38 -7.83
CA ARG A 118 -0.30 7.21 -6.67
C ARG A 118 0.77 7.14 -5.60
#